data_AF-A0A1E4HQQ4-F1
#
_entry.id   AF-A0A1E4HQQ4-F1
#
_cell.length_a   1.000
_cell.length_b   1.000
_cell.length_c   1.000
_cell.angle_alpha   90.00
_cell.angle_beta   90.00
_cell.angle_gamma   90.00
#
_symmetry.space_group_name_H-M   'P 1'
#
loop_
_entity.id
_entity.type
_entity.pdbx_description
1 polymer ?
#
loop_
_entity_poly.entity_id
_entity_poly.type
_entity_poly.pdbx_seq_one_letter_code
_entity_poly.pdbx_strand_id
1 'polypeptide(L)' 'MSGDRVGRYVRMVAVEGKGGALAAGLLRVAEGMRDAPGCELYVVNRTPDEDDAVWITVLGLLAGPPEFIELSPVGGPGLS' A
#
# COMPACT_ATOMS: atom_id res chain seq x y z
N MET A 1 18.06 -20.64 6.87
CA MET A 1 16.95 -19.94 7.53
C MET A 1 15.95 -19.57 6.45
N SER A 2 14.95 -20.41 6.17
CA SER A 2 13.83 -19.96 5.33
C SER A 2 12.95 -19.14 6.25
N GLY A 3 13.16 -17.82 6.29
CA GLY A 3 12.25 -16.93 6.99
C GLY A 3 10.92 -16.93 6.25
N ASP A 4 9.81 -17.11 6.96
CA ASP A 4 8.49 -17.11 6.35
C ASP A 4 8.24 -15.75 5.70
N ARG A 5 8.03 -15.76 4.39
CA ARG A 5 7.62 -14.57 3.64
C ARG A 5 6.13 -14.39 3.78
N VAL A 6 5.72 -13.16 4.06
CA VAL A 6 4.31 -12.80 4.21
C VAL A 6 3.95 -11.77 3.16
N GLY A 7 2.86 -12.06 2.44
CA GLY A 7 2.24 -11.10 1.55
C GLY A 7 1.06 -10.39 2.21
N ARG A 8 0.97 -9.09 2.03
CA ARG A 8 -0.21 -8.29 2.41
C ARG A 8 -0.80 -7.66 1.15
N TYR A 9 -2.10 -7.81 1.01
CA TYR A 9 -2.87 -7.18 -0.06
C TYR A 9 -3.86 -6.21 0.58
N VAL A 10 -3.64 -4.92 0.37
CA VAL A 10 -4.32 -3.85 1.09
C VAL A 10 -5.11 -3.03 0.08
N ARG A 11 -6.37 -2.72 0.43
CA ARG A 11 -7.18 -1.75 -0.29
C ARG A 11 -7.28 -0.48 0.53
N MET A 12 -6.88 0.64 -0.03
CA MET A 12 -7.11 1.96 0.55
C MET A 12 -8.07 2.77 -0.29
N VAL A 13 -9.08 3.37 0.35
CA VAL A 13 -10.10 4.18 -0.33
C VAL A 13 -9.93 5.63 0.06
N ALA A 14 -9.54 6.47 -0.89
CA ALA A 14 -9.41 7.90 -0.68
C ALA A 14 -10.78 8.59 -0.46
N VAL A 15 -10.72 9.84 -0.01
CA VAL A 15 -11.85 10.76 -0.17
C VAL A 15 -12.17 10.91 -1.66
N GLU A 16 -13.43 11.13 -2.00
CA GLU A 16 -13.91 11.27 -3.37
C GLU A 16 -13.05 12.24 -4.20
N GLY A 17 -12.61 11.80 -5.37
CA GLY A 17 -11.74 12.54 -6.30
C GLY A 17 -10.27 12.66 -5.86
N LYS A 18 -9.85 12.03 -4.75
CA LYS A 18 -8.48 12.10 -4.21
C LYS A 18 -7.67 10.83 -4.45
N GLY A 19 -8.18 9.82 -5.16
CA GLY A 19 -7.44 8.58 -5.46
C GLY A 19 -6.09 8.80 -6.14
N GLY A 20 -6.00 9.77 -7.05
CA GLY A 20 -4.73 10.15 -7.69
C GLY A 20 -3.69 10.70 -6.69
N ALA A 21 -4.14 11.52 -5.73
CA ALA A 21 -3.26 12.09 -4.71
C ALA A 21 -2.82 11.04 -3.69
N LEU A 22 -3.73 10.12 -3.32
CA LEU A 22 -3.40 8.94 -2.51
C LEU A 22 -2.34 8.07 -3.21
N ALA A 23 -2.53 7.74 -4.48
CA ALA A 23 -1.55 6.96 -5.25
C ALA A 23 -0.18 7.64 -5.29
N ALA A 24 -0.13 8.96 -5.54
CA ALA A 24 1.12 9.72 -5.54
C ALA A 24 1.79 9.75 -4.14
N GLY A 25 1.01 9.80 -3.06
CA GLY A 25 1.52 9.66 -1.70
C GLY A 25 2.13 8.28 -1.45
N LEU A 26 1.44 7.21 -1.86
CA LEU A 26 1.90 5.83 -1.68
C LEU A 26 3.13 5.49 -2.54
N LEU A 27 3.26 6.08 -3.73
CA LEU A 27 4.48 5.96 -4.53
C LEU A 27 5.68 6.61 -3.83
N ARG A 28 5.50 7.75 -3.14
CA ARG A 28 6.58 8.33 -2.31
C ARG A 28 6.97 7.42 -1.14
N VAL A 29 6.00 6.73 -0.54
CA VAL A 29 6.27 5.71 0.48
C VAL A 29 7.05 4.53 -0.13
N ALA A 30 6.65 4.06 -1.31
CA ALA A 30 7.30 2.97 -2.02
C ALA A 30 8.80 3.25 -2.27
N GLU A 31 9.17 4.49 -2.61
CA GLU A 31 10.58 4.87 -2.75
C GLU A 31 11.37 4.69 -1.45
N GLY A 32 10.77 5.06 -0.30
CA GLY A 32 11.40 4.82 1.01
C GLY A 32 11.47 3.34 1.40
N MET A 33 10.54 2.51 0.90
CA MET A 33 10.52 1.08 1.17
C MET A 33 11.55 0.27 0.38
N ARG A 34 12.11 0.84 -0.70
CA ARG A 34 13.11 0.16 -1.52
C ARG A 34 14.36 -0.25 -0.73
N ASP A 35 14.75 0.56 0.25
CA ASP A 35 15.90 0.31 1.12
C ASP A 35 15.51 -0.23 2.50
N ALA A 36 14.21 -0.49 2.74
CA ALA A 36 13.73 -0.95 4.03
C ALA A 36 14.12 -2.43 4.25
N PRO A 37 14.85 -2.74 5.34
CA PRO A 37 15.21 -4.12 5.65
C PRO A 37 13.97 -5.01 5.77
N GLY A 38 13.95 -6.10 5.01
CA GLY A 38 12.85 -7.06 5.03
C GLY A 38 11.65 -6.72 4.16
N CYS A 39 11.67 -5.63 3.39
CA CYS A 39 10.71 -5.39 2.30
C CYS A 39 11.28 -5.95 0.99
N GLU A 40 10.69 -7.03 0.48
CA GLU A 40 11.08 -7.64 -0.79
C GLU A 40 10.28 -7.06 -1.97
N LEU A 41 9.05 -6.61 -1.72
CA LEU A 41 8.17 -6.04 -2.73
C LEU A 41 7.25 -4.98 -2.11
N TYR A 42 7.06 -3.87 -2.81
CA TYR A 42 6.03 -2.87 -2.53
C TYR A 42 5.44 -2.38 -3.86
N VAL A 43 4.25 -2.87 -4.22
CA VAL A 43 3.55 -2.49 -5.45
C VAL A 43 2.37 -1.61 -5.10
N VAL A 44 2.23 -0.50 -5.81
CA VAL A 44 1.05 0.39 -5.77
C VAL A 44 0.35 0.28 -7.11
N ASN A 45 -0.92 -0.10 -7.14
CA ASN A 45 -1.71 -0.14 -8.36
C ASN A 45 -3.06 0.57 -8.18
N ARG A 46 -3.56 1.14 -9.27
CA ARG A 46 -4.95 1.61 -9.40
C ARG A 46 -5.67 0.69 -10.37
N THR A 47 -6.96 0.47 -10.12
CA THR A 47 -7.83 -0.31 -10.99
C THR A 47 -8.65 0.66 -11.83
N PRO A 48 -8.79 0.44 -13.15
CA PRO A 48 -9.81 1.14 -13.93
C PRO A 48 -11.18 1.00 -13.25
N ASP A 49 -11.99 2.05 -13.27
CA ASP A 49 -13.33 2.08 -12.67
C ASP A 49 -13.38 2.09 -11.12
N GLU A 50 -12.24 2.13 -10.43
CA GLU A 50 -12.13 2.41 -8.99
C GLU A 50 -11.30 3.68 -8.74
N ASP A 51 -11.82 4.84 -9.15
CA ASP A 51 -11.07 6.09 -9.23
C ASP A 51 -10.40 6.50 -7.89
N ASP A 52 -11.05 6.19 -6.77
CA ASP A 52 -10.59 6.52 -5.42
C ASP A 52 -9.97 5.36 -4.65
N ALA A 53 -9.94 4.16 -5.21
CA ALA A 53 -9.26 3.03 -4.56
C ALA A 53 -7.83 2.86 -5.07
N VAL A 54 -6.91 2.66 -4.12
CA VAL A 54 -5.52 2.31 -4.40
C VAL A 54 -5.18 1.03 -3.67
N TRP A 55 -4.60 0.09 -4.41
CA TRP A 55 -4.22 -1.22 -3.92
C TRP A 55 -2.73 -1.25 -3.65
N ILE A 56 -2.34 -1.93 -2.57
CA ILE A 56 -0.95 -2.15 -2.22
C ILE A 56 -0.71 -3.64 -2.03
N THR A 57 0.31 -4.15 -2.72
CA THR A 57 0.87 -5.47 -2.44
C THR A 57 2.23 -5.30 -1.78
N VAL A 58 2.39 -5.80 -0.55
CA VAL A 58 3.67 -5.81 0.16
C VAL A 58 4.11 -7.25 0.40
N LEU A 59 5.32 -7.60 0.00
CA LEU A 59 5.98 -8.83 0.44
C LEU A 59 7.11 -8.46 1.40
N GLY A 60 7.14 -9.10 2.56
CA GLY A 60 8.23 -8.90 3.49
C GLY A 60 8.37 -9.97 4.55
N LEU A 61 9.44 -9.84 5.32
CA LEU A 61 9.75 -10.64 6.49
C LEU A 61 9.03 -10.02 7.70
N LEU A 62 7.79 -10.41 7.96
CA LEU A 62 7.07 -10.09 9.20
C LEU A 62 6.40 -11.35 9.77
N ALA A 63 6.37 -11.45 11.09
CA ALA A 63 5.98 -12.62 11.86
C ALA A 63 4.45 -12.81 12.03
N GLY A 64 3.67 -12.77 10.95
CA GLY A 64 2.22 -12.98 11.02
C GLY A 64 1.59 -13.38 9.70
N PRO A 65 0.45 -14.10 9.69
CA PRO A 65 -0.16 -14.62 8.46
C PRO A 65 -0.57 -13.51 7.47
N PRO A 66 -0.65 -13.83 6.15
CA PRO A 66 -1.15 -12.90 5.15
C PRO A 66 -2.63 -12.56 5.41
N GLU A 67 -2.96 -11.27 5.40
CA GLU A 67 -4.31 -10.77 5.67
C GLU A 67 -4.69 -9.67 4.66
N PHE A 68 -5.94 -9.68 4.20
CA PHE A 68 -6.53 -8.55 3.49
C PHE A 68 -6.97 -7.52 4.53
N ILE A 69 -6.53 -6.28 4.36
CA ILE A 69 -6.89 -5.17 5.26
C ILE A 69 -7.44 -4.05 4.39
N GLU A 70 -8.67 -3.61 4.70
CA GLU A 70 -9.25 -2.41 4.13
C GLU A 70 -8.98 -1.22 5.06
N LEU A 71 -8.42 -0.16 4.51
CA LEU A 71 -8.05 1.04 5.27
C LEU A 71 -8.71 2.27 4.63
N SER A 72 -9.24 3.14 5.47
CA SER A 72 -9.65 4.50 5.08
C SER A 72 -8.57 5.48 5.52
N PRO A 73 -7.97 6.28 4.63
CA PRO A 73 -7.04 7.32 5.01
C PRO A 73 -7.75 8.36 5.89
N VAL A 74 -7.25 8.57 7.10
CA VAL A 74 -7.81 9.54 8.05
C VAL A 74 -7.24 10.97 7.88
N GLY A 75 -6.38 11.18 6.87
CA GLY A 75 -5.74 12.47 6.55
C GLY A 75 -4.23 12.36 6.28
N GLY A 76 -3.62 13.41 5.74
CA GLY A 76 -2.18 13.49 5.44
C GLY A 76 -1.84 14.49 4.32
N PRO A 77 -0.55 14.83 4.10
CA PRO A 77 -0.15 15.78 3.05
C PRO A 77 -0.60 15.32 1.66
N GLY A 78 -1.54 16.07 1.06
CA GLY A 78 -2.15 15.75 -0.24
C GLY A 78 -3.49 15.00 -0.16
N LEU A 79 -4.04 14.76 1.04
CA LEU A 79 -5.30 14.04 1.27
C LEU A 79 -6.43 14.92 1.83
N SER A 80 -6.23 16.25 1.85
CA SER A 80 -7.23 17.29 2.12
C SER A 80 -7.60 18.02 0.84
#